data_AF-A0A838SV93-F1
#
_entry.id   AF-A0A838SV93-F1
#
_cell.length_a   1.000
_cell.length_b   1.000
_cell.length_c   1.000
_cell.angle_alpha   90.00
_cell.angle_beta   90.00
_cell.angle_gamma   90.00
#
_symmetry.space_group_name_H-M   'P 1'
#
loop_
_entity.id
_entity.type
_entity.pdbx_description
1 polymer ?
#
loop_
_entity_poly.entity_id
_entity_poly.type
_entity_poly.pdbx_seq_one_letter_code
_entity_poly.pdbx_strand_id
1 'polypeptide(L)'
;MPQTAVAPRSALLRTVIAALTAVALLALPLASPSDAQTRPAARVTVAVIDSGINPYHDIFQREQPNVTPDVLAEFGIGPDQTISLTRTGDFDADFANDKPQFDAIETGKPYWFEGTNVIGISFDEGTSRKILPDDAGDTHGFGVSSAVTNANSDAIIVFVEGVNEDSEAWAMTHPAVDLISTSYGIPGSPPLPYHVEKGFTGVVGNGKLHFGAADNSPAVSLTDTTSGPWWSISIAGFAEDTSEGREYLSGTYPDFVADFTQSLPYCHNCESGGEEDVSGTSFATPRSAGTMSKIILTARQKAGHVGGISTEGVAQPLMVRSRRSSGLPSNRGISNWQFRRALEEAAYYPSAEEYELDPFTYPFPPEAPWTVASWGAITPDPEHRIVEEALAQLGVRGFGEPTRHKDAGACTFMTANIEARMAYWNTNLGSESFGTTQDPYIRC
;
A
#
# COMPACT_ATOMS: atom_id res chain seq x y z
N MET A 1 -98.70 22.69 -5.97
CA MET A 1 -99.50 22.77 -7.21
C MET A 1 -99.17 21.55 -8.07
N PRO A 2 -100.14 21.07 -8.85
CA PRO A 2 -100.60 19.67 -8.79
C PRO A 2 -100.02 18.77 -9.90
N GLN A 3 -100.19 17.45 -9.67
CA GLN A 3 -100.70 16.41 -10.60
C GLN A 3 -100.15 16.39 -12.04
N THR A 4 -99.72 15.27 -12.63
CA THR A 4 -100.47 14.04 -12.94
C THR A 4 -99.44 13.06 -13.53
N ALA A 5 -99.29 11.83 -13.01
CA ALA A 5 -99.94 10.62 -13.52
C ALA A 5 -99.72 10.33 -15.02
N VAL A 6 -99.11 9.19 -15.35
CA VAL A 6 -99.74 8.01 -15.99
C VAL A 6 -98.64 7.02 -16.47
N ALA A 7 -98.60 5.88 -15.77
CA ALA A 7 -98.62 4.47 -16.22
C ALA A 7 -97.70 3.93 -17.36
N PRO A 8 -97.42 2.61 -17.33
CA PRO A 8 -96.15 2.02 -17.79
C PRO A 8 -96.28 1.21 -19.08
N ARG A 9 -95.14 0.81 -19.65
CA ARG A 9 -94.91 -0.40 -20.48
C ARG A 9 -93.40 -0.46 -20.80
N SER A 10 -92.65 -1.28 -20.08
CA SER A 10 -92.39 -2.71 -20.34
C SER A 10 -91.15 -2.94 -21.21
N ALA A 11 -90.25 -3.75 -20.65
CA ALA A 11 -89.16 -4.49 -21.29
C ALA A 11 -87.92 -3.67 -21.74
N LEU A 12 -86.84 -3.72 -20.95
CA LEU A 12 -85.78 -4.70 -21.18
C LEU A 12 -84.76 -4.64 -20.04
N LEU A 13 -84.48 -5.81 -19.48
CA LEU A 13 -83.46 -6.10 -18.48
C LEU A 13 -82.08 -5.71 -19.06
N ARG A 14 -81.40 -4.70 -18.51
CA ARG A 14 -79.94 -4.54 -18.66
C ARG A 14 -79.30 -4.97 -17.36
N THR A 15 -78.88 -6.23 -17.34
CA THR A 15 -78.04 -6.81 -16.30
C THR A 15 -76.70 -6.06 -16.27
N VAL A 16 -76.35 -5.54 -15.10
CA VAL A 16 -75.02 -5.04 -14.79
C VAL A 16 -74.08 -6.25 -14.73
N ILE A 17 -73.20 -6.39 -15.72
CA ILE A 17 -72.03 -7.26 -15.61
C ILE A 17 -70.87 -6.35 -15.21
N ALA A 18 -70.48 -6.40 -13.94
CA ALA A 18 -69.19 -5.93 -13.49
C ALA A 18 -68.12 -6.84 -14.13
N ALA A 19 -67.28 -6.27 -14.99
CA ALA A 19 -66.15 -6.98 -15.56
C ALA A 19 -65.15 -7.32 -14.44
N LEU A 20 -64.99 -8.62 -14.14
CA LEU A 20 -63.81 -9.13 -13.46
C LEU A 20 -62.63 -9.01 -14.43
N THR A 21 -61.71 -8.09 -14.18
CA THR A 21 -60.36 -8.15 -14.74
C THR A 21 -59.58 -9.19 -13.94
N ALA A 22 -59.41 -10.37 -14.52
CA ALA A 22 -58.45 -11.36 -14.06
C ALA A 22 -57.03 -10.81 -14.32
N VAL A 23 -56.33 -10.40 -13.25
CA VAL A 23 -54.89 -10.20 -13.31
C VAL A 23 -54.25 -11.58 -13.26
N ALA A 24 -53.79 -12.06 -14.41
CA ALA A 24 -52.88 -13.20 -14.45
C ALA A 24 -51.56 -12.76 -13.79
N LEU A 25 -51.30 -13.25 -12.58
CA LEU A 25 -49.94 -13.24 -12.02
C LEU A 25 -49.08 -14.13 -12.93
N LEU A 26 -48.34 -13.50 -13.84
CA LEU A 26 -47.14 -14.11 -14.40
C LEU A 26 -46.15 -14.27 -13.25
N ALA A 27 -46.05 -15.49 -12.73
CA ALA A 27 -44.91 -15.89 -11.92
C ALA A 27 -43.66 -15.78 -12.81
N LEU A 28 -42.96 -14.65 -12.70
CA LEU A 28 -41.58 -14.56 -13.16
C LEU A 28 -40.80 -15.65 -12.41
N PRO A 29 -39.99 -16.47 -13.10
CA PRO A 29 -39.11 -17.38 -12.39
C PRO A 29 -38.22 -16.53 -11.49
N LEU A 30 -38.26 -16.79 -10.18
CA LEU A 30 -37.22 -16.35 -9.26
C LEU A 30 -35.91 -16.80 -9.88
N ALA A 31 -35.06 -15.86 -10.26
CA ALA A 31 -33.72 -16.15 -10.69
C ALA A 31 -33.08 -17.02 -9.60
N SER A 32 -32.67 -18.23 -9.96
CA SER A 32 -31.73 -19.01 -9.16
C SER A 32 -30.53 -18.12 -8.83
N PRO A 33 -29.92 -18.22 -7.63
CA PRO A 33 -28.63 -17.60 -7.38
C PRO A 33 -27.57 -18.39 -8.15
N SER A 34 -27.54 -18.25 -9.47
CA SER A 34 -26.46 -18.75 -10.33
C SER A 34 -25.70 -17.55 -10.87
N ASP A 35 -24.42 -17.50 -10.52
CA ASP A 35 -23.37 -16.73 -11.19
C ASP A 35 -23.59 -15.22 -11.31
N ALA A 36 -23.83 -14.56 -10.19
CA ALA A 36 -23.26 -13.23 -10.02
C ALA A 36 -21.75 -13.41 -9.88
N GLN A 37 -21.05 -13.53 -11.01
CA GLN A 37 -19.59 -13.42 -11.04
C GLN A 37 -19.26 -12.03 -10.48
N THR A 38 -18.93 -11.99 -9.19
CA THR A 38 -18.56 -10.77 -8.46
C THR A 38 -17.42 -10.16 -9.25
N ARG A 39 -17.64 -8.96 -9.80
CA ARG A 39 -16.59 -8.27 -10.53
C ARG A 39 -15.38 -8.11 -9.60
N PRO A 40 -14.14 -8.22 -10.12
CA PRO A 40 -12.96 -8.04 -9.29
C PRO A 40 -13.02 -6.70 -8.57
N ALA A 41 -12.73 -6.71 -7.27
CA ALA A 41 -12.71 -5.52 -6.45
C ALA A 41 -11.43 -4.70 -6.72
N ALA A 42 -11.43 -3.44 -6.28
CA ALA A 42 -10.18 -2.71 -6.14
C ALA A 42 -9.37 -3.36 -5.01
N ARG A 43 -8.07 -3.60 -5.24
CA ARG A 43 -7.13 -4.09 -4.23
C ARG A 43 -5.87 -3.25 -4.26
N VAL A 44 -5.02 -3.36 -3.25
CA VAL A 44 -3.66 -2.81 -3.26
C VAL A 44 -2.72 -3.79 -2.57
N THR A 45 -1.55 -4.02 -3.14
CA THR A 45 -0.55 -4.95 -2.61
C THR A 45 0.73 -4.22 -2.25
N VAL A 46 1.29 -4.51 -1.08
CA VAL A 46 2.59 -4.00 -0.63
C VAL A 46 3.52 -5.18 -0.43
N ALA A 47 4.53 -5.30 -1.28
CA ALA A 47 5.60 -6.27 -1.10
C ALA A 47 6.56 -5.79 -0.01
N VAL A 48 6.81 -6.65 0.97
CA VAL A 48 7.76 -6.43 2.05
C VAL A 48 8.81 -7.52 1.94
N ILE A 49 10.04 -7.14 1.61
CA ILE A 49 11.16 -8.08 1.48
C ILE A 49 11.93 -8.06 2.80
N ASP A 50 11.95 -9.18 3.53
CA ASP A 50 12.55 -9.24 4.86
C ASP A 50 12.81 -10.69 5.31
N SER A 51 13.12 -10.90 6.59
CA SER A 51 13.63 -12.18 7.12
C SER A 51 12.56 -13.15 7.62
N GLY A 52 11.50 -12.68 8.29
CA GLY A 52 10.36 -13.52 8.71
C GLY A 52 9.13 -12.71 9.14
N ILE A 53 7.92 -13.22 8.92
CA ILE A 53 6.64 -12.63 9.35
C ILE A 53 5.86 -13.62 10.22
N ASN A 54 5.08 -13.12 11.19
CA ASN A 54 4.23 -13.98 12.02
C ASN A 54 2.73 -13.83 11.66
N PRO A 55 2.17 -14.63 10.74
CA PRO A 55 0.78 -14.53 10.31
C PRO A 55 -0.24 -15.01 11.37
N TYR A 56 0.20 -15.66 12.45
CA TYR A 56 -0.67 -16.03 13.59
C TYR A 56 -1.12 -14.81 14.40
N HIS A 57 -0.40 -13.69 14.30
CA HIS A 57 -0.71 -12.52 15.09
C HIS A 57 -2.04 -11.87 14.70
N ASP A 58 -2.83 -11.45 15.68
CA ASP A 58 -4.17 -10.87 15.49
C ASP A 58 -4.19 -9.61 14.61
N ILE A 59 -3.10 -8.84 14.59
CA ILE A 59 -2.90 -7.68 13.72
C ILE A 59 -3.18 -7.97 12.23
N PHE A 60 -2.93 -9.19 11.76
CA PHE A 60 -3.15 -9.58 10.35
C PHE A 60 -4.52 -10.21 10.09
N GLN A 61 -5.26 -10.56 11.14
CA GLN A 61 -6.51 -11.29 11.05
C GLN A 61 -7.64 -10.38 10.60
N ARG A 62 -8.50 -10.88 9.70
CA ARG A 62 -9.60 -10.12 9.11
C ARG A 62 -10.86 -10.96 9.12
N GLU A 63 -11.96 -10.36 9.57
CA GLU A 63 -13.29 -10.98 9.41
C GLU A 63 -13.64 -11.14 7.93
N GLN A 64 -13.19 -10.21 7.08
CA GLN A 64 -13.36 -10.22 5.63
C GLN A 64 -12.02 -9.84 4.97
N PRO A 65 -11.18 -10.81 4.61
CA PRO A 65 -9.90 -10.51 3.96
C PRO A 65 -10.11 -9.95 2.55
N ASN A 66 -9.23 -9.04 2.15
CA ASN A 66 -9.13 -8.45 0.82
C ASN A 66 -8.44 -9.38 -0.19
N VAL A 67 -7.85 -10.50 0.27
CA VAL A 67 -7.39 -11.58 -0.60
C VAL A 67 -8.60 -12.35 -1.13
N THR A 68 -9.05 -11.97 -2.32
CA THR A 68 -10.19 -12.61 -3.01
C THR A 68 -9.72 -13.72 -3.95
N PRO A 69 -10.63 -14.56 -4.50
CA PRO A 69 -10.26 -15.53 -5.53
C PRO A 69 -9.55 -14.92 -6.75
N ASP A 70 -9.89 -13.67 -7.12
CA ASP A 70 -9.19 -12.97 -8.20
C ASP A 70 -7.75 -12.62 -7.80
N VAL A 71 -7.52 -12.21 -6.55
CA VAL A 71 -6.15 -11.97 -6.03
C VAL A 71 -5.36 -13.29 -6.01
N LEU A 72 -5.95 -14.38 -5.52
CA LEU A 72 -5.28 -15.68 -5.53
C LEU A 72 -4.89 -16.09 -6.95
N ALA A 73 -5.77 -15.88 -7.93
CA ALA A 73 -5.48 -16.13 -9.34
C ALA A 73 -4.36 -15.22 -9.90
N GLU A 74 -4.32 -13.94 -9.52
CA GLU A 74 -3.25 -13.01 -9.89
C GLU A 74 -1.87 -13.45 -9.39
N PHE A 75 -1.79 -14.15 -8.26
CA PHE A 75 -0.56 -14.73 -7.70
C PHE A 75 -0.36 -16.22 -8.05
N GLY A 76 -1.28 -16.83 -8.81
CA GLY A 76 -1.21 -18.25 -9.15
C GLY A 76 -1.33 -19.18 -7.94
N ILE A 77 -2.04 -18.77 -6.89
CA ILE A 77 -2.24 -19.54 -5.65
C ILE A 77 -3.43 -20.48 -5.81
N GLY A 78 -3.17 -21.79 -5.74
CA GLY A 78 -4.17 -22.84 -5.73
C GLY A 78 -4.62 -23.28 -4.33
N PRO A 79 -5.56 -24.24 -4.23
CA PRO A 79 -6.02 -24.78 -2.95
C PRO A 79 -4.92 -25.44 -2.11
N ASP A 80 -3.88 -25.98 -2.74
CA ASP A 80 -2.69 -26.57 -2.11
C ASP A 80 -1.68 -25.53 -1.60
N GLN A 81 -1.91 -24.26 -1.93
CA GLN A 81 -1.10 -23.12 -1.50
C GLN A 81 -1.84 -22.23 -0.49
N THR A 82 -2.83 -22.78 0.19
CA THR A 82 -3.56 -22.12 1.28
C THR A 82 -3.16 -22.76 2.61
N ILE A 83 -2.71 -21.93 3.55
CA ILE A 83 -2.30 -22.33 4.90
C ILE A 83 -3.41 -21.92 5.87
N SER A 84 -4.09 -22.88 6.48
CA SER A 84 -5.05 -22.61 7.56
C SER A 84 -4.30 -22.56 8.89
N LEU A 85 -4.49 -21.48 9.65
CA LEU A 85 -3.83 -21.25 10.92
C LEU A 85 -4.73 -21.67 12.09
N THR A 86 -4.25 -22.59 12.92
CA THR A 86 -4.81 -22.90 14.23
C THR A 86 -4.47 -21.75 15.17
N ARG A 87 -5.45 -21.26 15.93
CA ARG A 87 -5.29 -20.14 16.87
C ARG A 87 -6.10 -20.37 18.13
N THR A 88 -5.52 -21.11 19.08
CA THR A 88 -6.12 -21.44 20.37
C THR A 88 -5.62 -20.57 21.51
N GLY A 89 -4.65 -19.67 21.24
CA GLY A 89 -3.94 -18.86 22.23
C GLY A 89 -2.65 -19.51 22.74
N ASP A 90 -2.24 -20.66 22.17
CA ASP A 90 -1.01 -21.37 22.52
C ASP A 90 -0.20 -21.60 21.24
N PHE A 91 0.60 -20.59 20.89
CA PHE A 91 1.37 -20.57 19.64
C PHE A 91 2.19 -21.84 19.41
N ASP A 92 2.84 -22.39 20.44
CA ASP A 92 3.69 -23.57 20.27
C ASP A 92 2.86 -24.81 19.92
N ALA A 93 1.70 -24.98 20.57
CA ALA A 93 0.78 -26.07 20.27
C ALA A 93 0.12 -25.89 18.90
N ASP A 94 -0.26 -24.66 18.57
CA ASP A 94 -0.91 -24.29 17.31
C ASP A 94 0.05 -24.47 16.12
N PHE A 95 1.27 -23.95 16.23
CA PHE A 95 2.32 -24.16 15.23
C PHE A 95 2.69 -25.64 15.08
N ALA A 96 2.75 -26.41 16.16
CA ALA A 96 3.01 -27.86 16.07
C ALA A 96 1.91 -28.60 15.28
N ASN A 97 0.65 -28.16 15.38
CA ASN A 97 -0.46 -28.70 14.61
C ASN A 97 -0.37 -28.33 13.12
N ASP A 98 0.05 -27.10 12.83
CA ASP A 98 0.10 -26.57 11.46
C ASP A 98 1.42 -26.86 10.74
N LYS A 99 2.44 -27.32 11.47
CA LYS A 99 3.79 -27.60 10.96
C LYS A 99 3.81 -28.38 9.64
N PRO A 100 2.98 -29.41 9.41
CA PRO A 100 2.98 -30.12 8.13
C PRO A 100 2.64 -29.22 6.92
N GLN A 101 1.83 -28.17 7.11
CA GLN A 101 1.52 -27.20 6.06
C GLN A 101 2.72 -26.27 5.79
N PHE A 102 3.40 -25.80 6.84
CA PHE A 102 4.62 -25.00 6.72
C PHE A 102 5.77 -25.79 6.09
N ASP A 103 5.95 -27.06 6.46
CA ASP A 103 6.96 -27.95 5.89
C ASP A 103 6.74 -28.24 4.39
N ALA A 104 5.53 -27.99 3.88
CA ALA A 104 5.17 -28.14 2.47
C ALA A 104 5.37 -26.86 1.64
N ILE A 105 5.81 -25.75 2.24
CA ILE A 105 6.09 -24.51 1.54
C ILE A 105 7.32 -24.68 0.64
N GLU A 106 7.12 -24.47 -0.66
CA GLU A 106 8.19 -24.53 -1.65
C GLU A 106 8.83 -23.16 -1.89
N THR A 107 10.15 -23.13 -2.07
CA THR A 107 10.88 -21.92 -2.49
C THR A 107 10.33 -21.37 -3.81
N GLY A 108 10.12 -20.07 -3.88
CA GLY A 108 9.66 -19.37 -5.08
C GLY A 108 8.17 -19.55 -5.41
N LYS A 109 7.37 -20.17 -4.53
CA LYS A 109 5.92 -20.27 -4.67
C LYS A 109 5.18 -19.40 -3.64
N PRO A 110 4.18 -18.60 -4.07
CA PRO A 110 3.32 -17.87 -3.13
C PRO A 110 2.34 -18.79 -2.41
N TYR A 111 2.06 -18.48 -1.14
CA TYR A 111 1.07 -19.12 -0.28
C TYR A 111 0.21 -18.06 0.40
N TRP A 112 -1.08 -18.33 0.55
CA TRP A 112 -1.99 -17.46 1.30
C TRP A 112 -2.25 -18.02 2.70
N PHE A 113 -2.21 -17.15 3.71
CA PHE A 113 -2.61 -17.49 5.07
C PHE A 113 -4.09 -17.18 5.26
N GLU A 114 -4.92 -18.22 5.32
CA GLU A 114 -6.37 -18.12 5.34
C GLU A 114 -6.85 -17.22 6.49
N GLY A 115 -7.83 -16.35 6.20
CA GLY A 115 -8.35 -15.39 7.19
C GLY A 115 -7.52 -14.11 7.36
N THR A 116 -6.44 -13.95 6.59
CA THR A 116 -5.57 -12.76 6.65
C THR A 116 -5.48 -12.02 5.31
N ASN A 117 -4.91 -10.82 5.36
CA ASN A 117 -4.46 -10.08 4.19
C ASN A 117 -2.98 -10.38 3.82
N VAL A 118 -2.45 -11.55 4.19
CA VAL A 118 -1.04 -11.90 4.00
C VAL A 118 -0.88 -13.00 2.96
N ILE A 119 -0.10 -12.72 1.93
CA ILE A 119 0.46 -13.70 1.00
C ILE A 119 1.96 -13.77 1.29
N GLY A 120 2.50 -14.96 1.51
CA GLY A 120 3.93 -15.16 1.73
C GLY A 120 4.58 -15.95 0.60
N ILE A 121 5.84 -15.66 0.32
CA ILE A 121 6.71 -16.39 -0.60
C ILE A 121 8.12 -16.43 -0.01
N SER A 122 8.82 -17.55 -0.16
CA SER A 122 10.16 -17.74 0.38
C SER A 122 11.19 -17.94 -0.70
N PHE A 123 12.29 -17.19 -0.63
CA PHE A 123 13.52 -17.42 -1.38
C PHE A 123 14.70 -17.72 -0.45
N ASP A 124 14.45 -17.84 0.86
CA ASP A 124 15.45 -18.23 1.84
C ASP A 124 15.54 -19.76 1.92
N GLU A 125 16.73 -20.29 1.63
CA GLU A 125 17.05 -21.73 1.76
C GLU A 125 17.73 -22.07 3.09
N GLY A 126 18.12 -21.06 3.88
CA GLY A 126 18.81 -21.19 5.16
C GLY A 126 17.90 -21.21 6.38
N THR A 127 16.65 -20.76 6.24
CA THR A 127 15.65 -20.77 7.32
C THR A 127 15.18 -22.18 7.67
N SER A 128 14.92 -22.42 8.95
CA SER A 128 14.32 -23.67 9.44
C SER A 128 12.78 -23.64 9.41
N ARG A 129 12.19 -22.45 9.28
CA ARG A 129 10.75 -22.19 9.28
C ARG A 129 10.39 -21.18 8.19
N LYS A 130 10.27 -21.63 6.94
CA LYS A 130 9.91 -20.75 5.82
C LYS A 130 8.74 -19.82 6.15
N ILE A 131 8.94 -18.54 5.86
CA ILE A 131 8.07 -17.38 6.07
C ILE A 131 8.00 -16.93 7.54
N LEU A 132 8.25 -17.80 8.52
CA LEU A 132 8.15 -17.47 9.94
C LEU A 132 9.51 -17.08 10.53
N PRO A 133 9.54 -16.23 11.57
CA PRO A 133 10.75 -16.02 12.35
C PRO A 133 11.31 -17.33 12.92
N ASP A 134 12.60 -17.59 12.71
CA ASP A 134 13.30 -18.72 13.33
C ASP A 134 13.49 -18.49 14.85
N ASP A 135 13.79 -17.26 15.26
CA ASP A 135 13.95 -16.84 16.65
C ASP A 135 13.64 -15.34 16.86
N ALA A 136 13.89 -14.83 18.08
CA ALA A 136 13.64 -13.43 18.42
C ALA A 136 14.48 -12.43 17.61
N GLY A 137 15.66 -12.82 17.11
CA GLY A 137 16.51 -12.01 16.24
C GLY A 137 15.99 -11.91 14.80
N ASP A 138 14.99 -12.72 14.44
CA ASP A 138 14.39 -12.83 13.12
C ASP A 138 12.98 -12.22 13.04
N THR A 139 12.67 -11.29 13.94
CA THR A 139 11.36 -10.65 14.07
C THR A 139 11.21 -9.36 13.28
N HIS A 140 12.28 -8.92 12.61
CA HIS A 140 12.31 -7.66 11.88
C HIS A 140 11.20 -7.58 10.83
N GLY A 141 11.07 -8.61 9.99
CA GLY A 141 10.03 -8.74 8.96
C GLY A 141 8.60 -8.65 9.50
N PHE A 142 8.36 -9.15 10.71
CA PHE A 142 7.07 -9.07 11.39
C PHE A 142 6.77 -7.64 11.81
N GLY A 143 7.73 -6.94 12.42
CA GLY A 143 7.59 -5.54 12.80
C GLY A 143 7.32 -4.65 11.59
N VAL A 144 8.12 -4.77 10.52
CA VAL A 144 7.95 -3.92 9.32
C VAL A 144 6.63 -4.20 8.58
N SER A 145 6.17 -5.46 8.54
CA SER A 145 4.85 -5.80 7.97
C SER A 145 3.69 -5.28 8.82
N SER A 146 3.87 -5.25 10.15
CA SER A 146 2.93 -4.66 11.10
C SER A 146 2.82 -3.14 10.89
N ALA A 147 3.92 -2.44 10.60
CA ALA A 147 3.91 -1.01 10.29
C ALA A 147 3.09 -0.68 9.03
N VAL A 148 3.17 -1.51 7.96
CA VAL A 148 2.30 -1.37 6.78
C VAL A 148 0.83 -1.53 7.19
N THR A 149 0.55 -2.54 8.02
CA THR A 149 -0.80 -2.91 8.45
C THR A 149 -1.43 -1.84 9.33
N ASN A 150 -0.67 -1.23 10.23
CA ASN A 150 -1.13 -0.12 11.07
C ASN A 150 -1.50 1.11 10.23
N ALA A 151 -0.74 1.40 9.17
CA ALA A 151 -1.06 2.51 8.27
C ALA A 151 -2.25 2.21 7.35
N ASN A 152 -2.39 0.96 6.90
CA ASN A 152 -3.53 0.52 6.10
C ASN A 152 -3.84 -0.97 6.31
N SER A 153 -4.82 -1.26 7.16
CA SER A 153 -5.26 -2.63 7.45
C SER A 153 -5.89 -3.34 6.24
N ASP A 154 -6.32 -2.58 5.22
CA ASP A 154 -6.91 -3.10 4.00
C ASP A 154 -5.87 -3.49 2.93
N ALA A 155 -4.61 -3.09 3.10
CA ALA A 155 -3.55 -3.51 2.19
C ALA A 155 -3.33 -5.02 2.28
N ILE A 156 -3.03 -5.63 1.13
CA ILE A 156 -2.57 -7.02 1.07
C ILE A 156 -1.06 -7.00 1.18
N ILE A 157 -0.53 -7.58 2.26
CA ILE A 157 0.90 -7.76 2.45
C ILE A 157 1.35 -8.93 1.58
N VAL A 158 2.33 -8.69 0.73
CA VAL A 158 3.05 -9.73 0.00
C VAL A 158 4.41 -9.86 0.67
N PHE A 159 4.49 -10.73 1.67
CA PHE A 159 5.73 -10.96 2.39
C PHE A 159 6.67 -11.82 1.55
N VAL A 160 7.86 -11.31 1.27
CA VAL A 160 8.90 -11.97 0.47
C VAL A 160 10.07 -12.26 1.39
N GLU A 161 10.17 -13.50 1.85
CA GLU A 161 11.23 -13.94 2.74
C GLU A 161 12.55 -14.11 1.97
N GLY A 162 13.59 -13.46 2.46
CA GLY A 162 14.96 -13.49 1.93
C GLY A 162 15.39 -12.15 1.33
N VAL A 163 16.51 -11.62 1.79
CA VAL A 163 17.12 -10.39 1.22
C VAL A 163 18.18 -10.80 0.19
N ASN A 164 17.74 -10.99 -1.05
CA ASN A 164 18.59 -11.43 -2.17
C ASN A 164 18.03 -11.00 -3.53
N GLU A 165 18.86 -11.17 -4.58
CA GLU A 165 18.53 -10.76 -5.96
C GLU A 165 17.24 -11.41 -6.48
N ASP A 166 16.96 -12.68 -6.15
CA ASP A 166 15.76 -13.38 -6.62
C ASP A 166 14.48 -12.80 -5.99
N SER A 167 14.54 -12.48 -4.69
CA SER A 167 13.44 -11.87 -3.93
C SER A 167 13.11 -10.47 -4.46
N GLU A 168 14.15 -9.68 -4.68
CA GLU A 168 14.06 -8.33 -5.24
C GLU A 168 13.51 -8.35 -6.66
N ALA A 169 14.08 -9.18 -7.54
CA ALA A 169 13.62 -9.33 -8.90
C ALA A 169 12.16 -9.79 -8.97
N TRP A 170 11.78 -10.76 -8.14
CA TRP A 170 10.39 -11.25 -8.09
C TRP A 170 9.44 -10.14 -7.67
N ALA A 171 9.70 -9.44 -6.56
CA ALA A 171 8.82 -8.36 -6.08
C ALA A 171 8.70 -7.20 -7.10
N MET A 172 9.83 -6.82 -7.71
CA MET A 172 9.90 -5.72 -8.68
C MET A 172 9.27 -6.06 -10.04
N THR A 173 9.12 -7.34 -10.38
CA THR A 173 8.59 -7.76 -11.69
C THR A 173 7.25 -8.47 -11.64
N HIS A 174 6.82 -8.99 -10.48
CA HIS A 174 5.54 -9.70 -10.37
C HIS A 174 4.36 -8.75 -10.66
N PRO A 175 3.49 -9.04 -11.63
CA PRO A 175 2.48 -8.09 -12.11
C PRO A 175 1.43 -7.71 -11.06
N ALA A 176 1.20 -8.58 -10.07
CA ALA A 176 0.23 -8.34 -9.02
C ALA A 176 0.72 -7.43 -7.88
N VAL A 177 2.02 -7.11 -7.81
CA VAL A 177 2.60 -6.21 -6.79
C VAL A 177 2.43 -4.74 -7.21
N ASP A 178 1.89 -3.88 -6.35
CA ASP A 178 1.74 -2.44 -6.63
C ASP A 178 2.85 -1.59 -6.01
N LEU A 179 3.19 -1.87 -4.75
CA LEU A 179 4.22 -1.17 -3.98
C LEU A 179 5.28 -2.16 -3.47
N ILE A 180 6.51 -1.68 -3.30
CA ILE A 180 7.60 -2.41 -2.65
C ILE A 180 8.13 -1.56 -1.50
N SER A 181 8.36 -2.18 -0.35
CA SER A 181 9.05 -1.60 0.80
C SER A 181 10.33 -2.40 1.07
N THR A 182 11.49 -1.75 1.01
CA THR A 182 12.79 -2.35 1.36
C THR A 182 13.34 -1.66 2.59
N SER A 183 13.37 -2.40 3.71
CA SER A 183 13.69 -1.89 5.05
C SER A 183 15.06 -2.36 5.53
N TYR A 184 15.97 -2.55 4.57
CA TYR A 184 17.34 -3.02 4.75
C TYR A 184 18.28 -2.18 3.87
N GLY A 185 19.58 -2.28 4.13
CA GLY A 185 20.60 -1.55 3.41
C GLY A 185 21.98 -1.85 3.99
N ILE A 186 23.02 -1.37 3.31
CA ILE A 186 24.40 -1.50 3.80
C ILE A 186 24.67 -0.33 4.75
N PRO A 187 25.00 -0.59 6.04
CA PRO A 187 25.23 0.47 7.01
C PRO A 187 26.24 1.52 6.53
N GLY A 188 25.90 2.79 6.70
CA GLY A 188 26.70 3.95 6.30
C GLY A 188 26.53 4.36 4.84
N SER A 189 25.60 3.76 4.10
CA SER A 189 25.29 4.03 2.68
C SER A 189 26.54 4.26 1.81
N PRO A 190 27.48 3.30 1.76
CA PRO A 190 28.64 3.44 0.87
C PRO A 190 28.16 3.63 -0.57
N PRO A 191 28.78 4.53 -1.36
CA PRO A 191 28.34 4.87 -2.70
C PRO A 191 28.68 3.74 -3.69
N LEU A 192 27.90 2.67 -3.64
CA LEU A 192 28.05 1.47 -4.43
C LEU A 192 27.09 1.51 -5.63
N PRO A 193 27.46 0.88 -6.76
CA PRO A 193 26.58 0.77 -7.92
C PRO A 193 25.43 -0.23 -7.73
N TYR A 194 25.49 -1.04 -6.68
CA TYR A 194 24.43 -2.00 -6.35
C TYR A 194 23.15 -1.26 -6.00
N HIS A 195 22.04 -1.89 -6.32
CA HIS A 195 20.70 -1.38 -6.09
C HIS A 195 19.78 -2.56 -5.95
N VAL A 196 18.55 -2.32 -5.47
CA VAL A 196 17.50 -3.34 -5.45
C VAL A 196 17.31 -3.87 -6.87
N GLU A 197 17.51 -5.17 -7.06
CA GLU A 197 17.50 -5.83 -8.36
C GLU A 197 16.17 -5.59 -9.09
N LYS A 198 16.26 -5.20 -10.37
CA LYS A 198 15.12 -4.77 -11.21
C LYS A 198 14.34 -3.55 -10.70
N GLY A 199 14.88 -2.75 -9.78
CA GLY A 199 14.20 -1.58 -9.23
C GLY A 199 13.74 -0.57 -10.29
N PHE A 200 14.59 -0.23 -11.27
CA PHE A 200 14.23 0.69 -12.35
C PHE A 200 13.18 0.04 -13.27
N THR A 201 13.34 -1.23 -13.63
CA THR A 201 12.33 -1.97 -14.40
C THR A 201 10.98 -1.97 -13.69
N GLY A 202 10.95 -2.21 -12.38
CA GLY A 202 9.73 -2.24 -11.57
C GLY A 202 9.04 -0.88 -11.50
N VAL A 203 9.78 0.18 -11.20
CA VAL A 203 9.18 1.51 -11.01
C VAL A 203 8.92 2.21 -12.35
N VAL A 204 9.92 2.31 -13.22
CA VAL A 204 9.82 3.05 -14.48
C VAL A 204 9.09 2.23 -15.54
N GLY A 205 9.43 0.94 -15.66
CA GLY A 205 8.85 0.05 -16.66
C GLY A 205 7.46 -0.46 -16.30
N ASN A 206 7.29 -0.95 -15.06
CA ASN A 206 6.04 -1.57 -14.62
C ASN A 206 5.11 -0.62 -13.84
N GLY A 207 5.54 0.62 -13.57
CA GLY A 207 4.73 1.65 -12.92
C GLY A 207 4.41 1.36 -11.46
N LYS A 208 5.29 0.66 -10.75
CA LYS A 208 5.22 0.41 -9.31
C LYS A 208 5.71 1.63 -8.53
N LEU A 209 5.49 1.64 -7.22
CA LEU A 209 6.18 2.54 -6.29
C LEU A 209 7.12 1.74 -5.41
N HIS A 210 8.34 2.24 -5.22
CA HIS A 210 9.33 1.64 -4.33
C HIS A 210 9.64 2.63 -3.22
N PHE A 211 9.49 2.20 -1.97
CA PHE A 211 9.89 2.91 -0.77
C PHE A 211 11.15 2.23 -0.23
N GLY A 212 12.24 3.00 -0.13
CA GLY A 212 13.52 2.52 0.37
C GLY A 212 13.92 3.27 1.64
N ALA A 213 14.34 2.50 2.65
CA ALA A 213 14.86 3.06 3.90
C ALA A 213 16.19 3.77 3.66
N ALA A 214 16.29 5.03 4.10
CA ALA A 214 17.58 5.67 4.27
C ALA A 214 18.36 4.99 5.41
N ASP A 215 19.66 5.27 5.54
CA ASP A 215 20.47 4.63 6.55
C ASP A 215 20.05 4.99 7.98
N ASN A 216 20.33 4.09 8.93
CA ASN A 216 20.26 4.38 10.36
C ASN A 216 21.59 5.01 10.88
N SER A 217 22.24 5.79 10.01
CA SER A 217 23.26 6.77 10.36
C SER A 217 23.02 8.06 9.57
N PRO A 218 23.63 9.21 9.91
CA PRO A 218 23.49 10.47 9.16
C PRO A 218 24.18 10.44 7.78
N ALA A 219 24.35 9.25 7.20
CA ALA A 219 24.83 9.06 5.85
C ALA A 219 23.88 9.71 4.83
N VAL A 220 24.42 10.00 3.65
CA VAL A 220 23.69 10.68 2.58
C VAL A 220 22.93 9.65 1.75
N SER A 221 21.60 9.79 1.67
CA SER A 221 20.75 8.83 0.96
C SER A 221 20.96 8.82 -0.56
N LEU A 222 21.47 9.92 -1.15
CA LEU A 222 21.61 10.09 -2.61
C LEU A 222 22.28 8.90 -3.32
N THR A 223 23.25 8.25 -2.66
CA THR A 223 24.04 7.13 -3.19
C THR A 223 23.77 5.81 -2.47
N ASP A 224 22.80 5.80 -1.56
CA ASP A 224 22.37 4.60 -0.86
C ASP A 224 21.76 3.59 -1.84
N THR A 225 22.00 2.30 -1.63
CA THR A 225 21.62 1.27 -2.62
C THR A 225 20.11 0.98 -2.65
N THR A 226 19.36 1.26 -1.59
CA THR A 226 17.91 0.97 -1.54
C THR A 226 17.07 2.23 -1.69
N SER A 227 17.50 3.32 -1.08
CA SER A 227 16.79 4.60 -1.07
C SER A 227 17.35 5.62 -2.07
N GLY A 228 18.61 5.49 -2.48
CA GLY A 228 19.29 6.46 -3.35
C GLY A 228 18.87 6.46 -4.83
N PRO A 229 18.52 5.34 -5.48
CA PRO A 229 18.15 5.36 -6.90
C PRO A 229 17.00 6.32 -7.17
N TRP A 230 17.09 7.22 -8.16
CA TRP A 230 16.11 8.32 -8.33
C TRP A 230 14.66 7.86 -8.53
N TRP A 231 14.45 6.61 -8.96
CA TRP A 231 13.13 6.00 -9.08
C TRP A 231 12.56 5.54 -7.73
N SER A 232 13.39 5.30 -6.71
CA SER A 232 12.98 4.98 -5.35
C SER A 232 12.50 6.24 -4.61
N ILE A 233 11.58 6.05 -3.66
CA ILE A 233 11.16 7.06 -2.68
C ILE A 233 11.95 6.81 -1.40
N SER A 234 12.88 7.72 -1.11
CA SER A 234 13.76 7.64 0.06
C SER A 234 13.05 8.12 1.32
N ILE A 235 13.00 7.26 2.34
CA ILE A 235 12.37 7.56 3.64
C ILE A 235 13.41 7.58 4.74
N ALA A 236 13.49 8.70 5.43
CA ALA A 236 14.25 8.87 6.67
C ALA A 236 13.31 8.87 7.89
N GLY A 237 13.91 8.81 9.06
CA GLY A 237 13.25 8.96 10.35
C GLY A 237 12.95 10.40 10.72
N PHE A 238 11.80 10.59 11.34
CA PHE A 238 11.38 11.73 12.14
C PHE A 238 10.64 11.18 13.37
N ALA A 239 10.70 11.87 14.51
CA ALA A 239 9.98 11.45 15.70
C ALA A 239 8.58 12.09 15.76
N GLU A 240 7.54 11.30 15.52
CA GLU A 240 6.15 11.79 15.62
C GLU A 240 5.70 11.85 17.09
N ASP A 241 6.00 10.82 17.89
CA ASP A 241 5.67 10.76 19.32
C ASP A 241 6.93 10.79 20.21
N THR A 242 7.92 9.95 19.90
CA THR A 242 9.20 9.87 20.62
C THR A 242 10.29 9.50 19.63
N SER A 243 11.49 10.05 19.83
CA SER A 243 12.67 9.66 19.05
C SER A 243 13.47 8.55 19.74
N GLU A 244 13.22 8.29 21.03
CA GLU A 244 14.17 7.68 21.97
C GLU A 244 15.60 8.29 21.90
N GLY A 245 15.70 9.53 21.46
CA GLY A 245 16.94 10.20 21.10
C GLY A 245 17.69 9.57 19.94
N ARG A 246 17.04 8.88 18.99
CA ARG A 246 17.69 8.19 17.86
C ARG A 246 17.45 8.85 16.50
N GLU A 247 16.62 9.87 16.43
CA GLU A 247 16.34 10.62 15.20
C GLU A 247 17.62 11.22 14.58
N TYR A 248 18.58 11.68 15.38
CA TYR A 248 19.88 12.18 14.87
C TYR A 248 20.69 11.13 14.09
N LEU A 249 20.36 9.85 14.25
CA LEU A 249 20.97 8.76 13.50
C LEU A 249 20.31 8.55 12.16
N SER A 250 19.23 9.25 11.80
CA SER A 250 18.57 9.05 10.53
C SER A 250 19.40 9.59 9.35
N GLY A 251 19.30 8.90 8.21
CA GLY A 251 19.88 9.32 6.94
C GLY A 251 19.43 10.72 6.50
N THR A 252 20.29 11.37 5.72
CA THR A 252 20.14 12.76 5.28
C THR A 252 19.82 12.86 3.79
N TYR A 253 19.20 13.98 3.39
CA TYR A 253 18.70 14.24 2.04
C TYR A 253 17.69 13.21 1.48
N PRO A 254 16.75 12.67 2.30
CA PRO A 254 15.70 11.76 1.81
C PRO A 254 14.71 12.48 0.90
N ASP A 255 13.73 11.76 0.34
CA ASP A 255 12.55 12.41 -0.24
C ASP A 255 11.58 12.87 0.86
N PHE A 256 11.36 12.03 1.88
CA PHE A 256 10.45 12.27 2.99
C PHE A 256 11.04 11.81 4.32
N VAL A 257 10.45 12.30 5.40
CA VAL A 257 10.62 11.73 6.74
C VAL A 257 9.33 11.04 7.19
N ALA A 258 9.42 10.07 8.10
CA ALA A 258 8.26 9.43 8.71
C ALA A 258 8.63 8.86 10.08
N ASP A 259 7.63 8.46 10.85
CA ASP A 259 7.80 8.06 12.24
C ASP A 259 8.85 6.96 12.43
N PHE A 260 9.95 7.34 13.08
CA PHE A 260 11.14 6.53 13.24
C PHE A 260 10.99 5.48 14.33
N THR A 261 10.20 5.78 15.36
CA THR A 261 9.99 4.91 16.51
C THR A 261 8.52 4.60 16.66
N GLN A 262 8.18 3.31 16.61
CA GLN A 262 6.80 2.86 16.67
C GLN A 262 6.66 1.76 17.72
N SER A 263 5.52 1.73 18.41
CA SER A 263 5.14 0.59 19.23
C SER A 263 4.48 -0.46 18.35
N LEU A 264 5.19 -1.56 18.07
CA LEU A 264 4.76 -2.59 17.12
C LEU A 264 4.90 -3.99 17.75
N PRO A 265 4.03 -4.95 17.40
CA PRO A 265 4.26 -6.35 17.73
C PRO A 265 5.62 -6.81 17.20
N TYR A 266 6.48 -7.30 18.10
CA TYR A 266 7.87 -7.64 17.81
C TYR A 266 8.28 -8.95 18.51
N CYS A 267 7.51 -10.00 18.25
CA CYS A 267 7.65 -11.31 18.90
C CYS A 267 7.63 -12.46 17.88
N HIS A 268 8.46 -13.49 18.15
CA HIS A 268 8.64 -14.62 17.22
C HIS A 268 7.60 -15.74 17.41
N ASN A 269 6.95 -15.81 18.57
CA ASN A 269 6.05 -16.91 18.96
C ASN A 269 4.80 -16.42 19.72
N CYS A 270 4.08 -15.47 19.12
CA CYS A 270 2.92 -14.83 19.72
C CYS A 270 1.71 -14.83 18.78
N GLU A 271 0.50 -14.92 19.32
CA GLU A 271 -0.73 -14.77 18.54
C GLU A 271 -1.44 -13.42 18.74
N SER A 272 -0.99 -12.66 19.75
CA SER A 272 -1.48 -11.34 20.14
C SER A 272 -0.46 -10.66 21.07
N GLY A 273 -0.48 -9.33 21.15
CA GLY A 273 0.40 -8.57 22.04
C GLY A 273 1.87 -8.59 21.61
N GLY A 274 2.78 -8.37 22.56
CA GLY A 274 4.22 -8.37 22.29
C GLY A 274 4.70 -7.09 21.62
N GLU A 275 4.02 -5.98 21.92
CA GLU A 275 4.41 -4.65 21.50
C GLU A 275 5.76 -4.27 22.14
N GLU A 276 6.68 -3.84 21.29
CA GLU A 276 7.95 -3.24 21.67
C GLU A 276 8.11 -1.92 20.94
N ASP A 277 8.81 -0.97 21.57
CA ASP A 277 9.20 0.28 20.92
C ASP A 277 10.42 0.00 20.04
N VAL A 278 10.18 -0.05 18.73
CA VAL A 278 11.20 -0.34 17.72
C VAL A 278 11.53 0.92 16.94
N SER A 279 12.83 1.13 16.70
CA SER A 279 13.33 2.38 16.09
C SER A 279 14.19 2.10 14.87
N GLY A 280 13.97 2.85 13.80
CA GLY A 280 14.73 2.74 12.56
C GLY A 280 13.97 3.29 11.35
N THR A 281 14.71 3.74 10.34
CA THR A 281 14.15 4.03 9.00
C THR A 281 13.45 2.80 8.41
N SER A 282 13.87 1.61 8.84
CA SER A 282 13.23 0.33 8.57
C SER A 282 11.75 0.26 9.00
N PHE A 283 11.30 1.05 9.98
CA PHE A 283 9.89 1.11 10.39
C PHE A 283 9.16 2.33 9.80
N ALA A 284 9.87 3.44 9.58
CA ALA A 284 9.35 4.63 8.91
C ALA A 284 8.93 4.34 7.44
N THR A 285 9.75 3.55 6.74
CA THR A 285 9.57 3.16 5.32
C THR A 285 8.28 2.38 5.06
N PRO A 286 8.03 1.24 5.73
CA PRO A 286 6.80 0.47 5.53
C PRO A 286 5.54 1.21 5.98
N ARG A 287 5.60 2.03 7.05
CA ARG A 287 4.47 2.90 7.45
C ARG A 287 4.12 3.90 6.34
N SER A 288 5.13 4.46 5.67
CA SER A 288 4.95 5.36 4.51
C SER A 288 4.34 4.61 3.31
N ALA A 289 4.84 3.42 3.00
CA ALA A 289 4.28 2.57 1.94
C ALA A 289 2.83 2.18 2.24
N GLY A 290 2.50 1.85 3.48
CA GLY A 290 1.14 1.60 3.95
C GLY A 290 0.23 2.82 3.79
N THR A 291 0.70 4.01 4.15
CA THR A 291 -0.04 5.27 3.95
C THR A 291 -0.33 5.52 2.45
N MET A 292 0.66 5.35 1.58
CA MET A 292 0.47 5.45 0.13
C MET A 292 -0.50 4.39 -0.40
N SER A 293 -0.45 3.16 0.13
CA SER A 293 -1.38 2.11 -0.27
C SER A 293 -2.85 2.49 0.00
N LYS A 294 -3.11 3.20 1.11
CA LYS A 294 -4.44 3.73 1.47
C LYS A 294 -4.92 4.79 0.47
N ILE A 295 -4.02 5.68 0.05
CA ILE A 295 -4.27 6.69 -0.98
C ILE A 295 -4.64 6.00 -2.30
N ILE A 296 -3.84 5.03 -2.74
CA ILE A 296 -4.07 4.29 -4.00
C ILE A 296 -5.39 3.53 -3.94
N LEU A 297 -5.64 2.77 -2.87
CA LEU A 297 -6.86 1.98 -2.73
C LEU A 297 -8.10 2.87 -2.77
N THR A 298 -8.07 4.00 -2.05
CA THR A 298 -9.18 4.97 -2.04
C THR A 298 -9.41 5.56 -3.43
N ALA A 299 -8.34 5.96 -4.13
CA ALA A 299 -8.43 6.47 -5.50
C ALA A 299 -9.00 5.41 -6.46
N ARG A 300 -8.55 4.15 -6.35
CA ARG A 300 -9.06 3.02 -7.16
C ARG A 300 -10.56 2.82 -6.94
N GLN A 301 -11.01 2.79 -5.68
CA GLN A 301 -12.42 2.63 -5.32
C GLN A 301 -13.27 3.77 -5.88
N LYS A 302 -12.86 5.03 -5.73
CA LYS A 302 -13.59 6.20 -6.28
C LYS A 302 -13.63 6.21 -7.80
N ALA A 303 -12.58 5.69 -8.45
CA ALA A 303 -12.48 5.54 -9.89
C ALA A 303 -13.15 4.26 -10.44
N GLY A 304 -13.70 3.39 -9.59
CA GLY A 304 -14.24 2.10 -10.00
C GLY A 304 -13.23 1.22 -10.76
N HIS A 305 -11.94 1.42 -10.47
CA HIS A 305 -10.84 0.60 -10.95
C HIS A 305 -10.90 -0.78 -10.29
N VAL A 306 -10.39 -1.80 -10.98
CA VAL A 306 -10.44 -3.20 -10.53
C VAL A 306 -9.04 -3.81 -10.67
N GLY A 307 -8.69 -4.72 -9.76
CA GLY A 307 -7.36 -5.31 -9.73
C GLY A 307 -6.26 -4.30 -9.41
N GLY A 308 -5.09 -4.52 -9.99
CA GLY A 308 -3.88 -3.69 -9.82
C GLY A 308 -3.53 -2.79 -10.98
N ILE A 309 -2.23 -2.49 -11.09
CA ILE A 309 -1.67 -1.68 -12.16
C ILE A 309 -2.16 -2.16 -13.53
N SER A 310 -2.74 -1.24 -14.30
CA SER A 310 -3.25 -1.50 -15.64
C SER A 310 -2.19 -1.21 -16.70
N THR A 311 -1.84 -2.22 -17.49
CA THR A 311 -0.89 -2.11 -18.61
C THR A 311 -1.55 -2.32 -19.98
N GLU A 312 -2.75 -2.91 -20.03
CA GLU A 312 -3.43 -3.24 -21.29
C GLU A 312 -3.99 -1.99 -21.99
N GLY A 313 -3.63 -1.80 -23.27
CA GLY A 313 -4.19 -0.75 -24.12
C GLY A 313 -3.85 0.67 -23.66
N VAL A 314 -2.72 0.84 -22.95
CA VAL A 314 -2.17 2.13 -22.51
C VAL A 314 -0.70 2.21 -22.89
N ALA A 315 -0.21 3.43 -23.16
CA ALA A 315 1.18 3.65 -23.55
C ALA A 315 2.16 3.54 -22.36
N GLN A 316 1.66 3.75 -21.14
CA GLN A 316 2.41 3.67 -19.89
C GLN A 316 1.51 3.03 -18.82
N PRO A 317 2.08 2.27 -17.85
CA PRO A 317 1.30 1.66 -16.79
C PRO A 317 0.53 2.71 -15.96
N LEU A 318 -0.69 2.35 -15.56
CA LEU A 318 -1.55 3.20 -14.74
C LEU A 318 -1.91 2.50 -13.44
N MET A 319 -1.59 3.14 -12.32
CA MET A 319 -2.02 2.70 -10.99
C MET A 319 -3.55 2.84 -10.81
N VAL A 320 -4.16 3.85 -11.44
CA VAL A 320 -5.62 4.00 -11.50
C VAL A 320 -6.06 4.25 -12.94
N ARG A 321 -7.10 3.53 -13.37
CA ARG A 321 -7.76 3.74 -14.66
C ARG A 321 -9.22 4.10 -14.44
N SER A 322 -9.60 5.32 -14.78
CA SER A 322 -10.99 5.77 -14.69
C SER A 322 -11.88 5.00 -15.67
N ARG A 323 -12.97 4.40 -15.18
CA ARG A 323 -14.08 3.96 -16.04
C ARG A 323 -14.92 5.17 -16.44
N ARG A 324 -15.47 5.17 -17.66
CA ARG A 324 -16.20 6.30 -18.31
C ARG A 324 -17.36 6.94 -17.50
N SER A 325 -17.71 6.40 -16.33
CA SER A 325 -18.75 6.89 -15.42
C SER A 325 -18.27 7.12 -13.96
N SER A 326 -16.96 7.13 -13.70
CA SER A 326 -16.38 7.08 -12.35
C SER A 326 -15.76 8.42 -11.91
N GLY A 327 -15.55 8.59 -10.60
CA GLY A 327 -15.26 9.86 -9.92
C GLY A 327 -13.88 10.50 -10.15
N LEU A 328 -13.28 10.33 -11.33
CA LEU A 328 -12.19 11.16 -11.82
C LEU A 328 -12.72 12.06 -12.96
N PRO A 329 -12.09 13.19 -13.28
CA PRO A 329 -12.36 13.88 -14.53
C PRO A 329 -12.24 12.89 -15.70
N SER A 330 -13.32 12.69 -16.47
CA SER A 330 -13.38 11.70 -17.55
C SER A 330 -12.19 11.85 -18.50
N ASN A 331 -11.52 10.74 -18.83
CA ASN A 331 -10.28 10.60 -19.64
C ASN A 331 -8.91 10.70 -18.91
N ARG A 332 -8.82 10.70 -17.57
CA ARG A 332 -7.51 10.61 -16.89
C ARG A 332 -7.29 9.27 -16.18
N GLY A 333 -6.16 8.63 -16.50
CA GLY A 333 -5.52 7.65 -15.64
C GLY A 333 -4.59 8.35 -14.66
N ILE A 334 -4.20 7.65 -13.59
CA ILE A 334 -3.19 8.11 -12.63
C ILE A 334 -2.02 7.12 -12.68
N SER A 335 -0.82 7.62 -12.98
CA SER A 335 0.43 6.85 -12.92
C SER A 335 1.06 6.91 -11.53
N ASN A 336 2.07 6.07 -11.28
CA ASN A 336 2.90 6.14 -10.08
C ASN A 336 3.56 7.51 -9.88
N TRP A 337 4.02 8.15 -10.95
CA TRP A 337 4.63 9.49 -10.87
C TRP A 337 3.65 10.57 -10.41
N GLN A 338 2.37 10.45 -10.77
CA GLN A 338 1.32 11.36 -10.27
C GLN A 338 1.00 11.09 -8.80
N PHE A 339 1.01 9.83 -8.35
CA PHE A 339 0.89 9.51 -6.92
C PHE A 339 2.08 10.04 -6.12
N ARG A 340 3.31 9.86 -6.62
CA ARG A 340 4.51 10.42 -6.00
C ARG A 340 4.40 11.94 -5.88
N ARG A 341 4.07 12.65 -6.96
CA ARG A 341 3.89 14.12 -6.91
C ARG A 341 2.79 14.56 -5.95
N ALA A 342 1.67 13.86 -5.92
CA ALA A 342 0.59 14.16 -5.00
C ALA A 342 1.00 13.97 -3.54
N LEU A 343 1.81 12.95 -3.24
CA LEU A 343 2.38 12.74 -1.91
C LEU A 343 3.40 13.83 -1.53
N GLU A 344 4.23 14.27 -2.48
CA GLU A 344 5.19 15.39 -2.29
C GLU A 344 4.48 16.67 -1.87
N GLU A 345 3.36 17.01 -2.52
CA GLU A 345 2.54 18.17 -2.16
C GLU A 345 1.78 17.96 -0.83
N ALA A 346 1.31 16.74 -0.60
CA ALA A 346 0.50 16.41 0.55
C ALA A 346 1.30 16.30 1.85
N ALA A 347 2.55 15.85 1.82
CA ALA A 347 3.39 15.71 3.02
C ALA A 347 3.38 17.01 3.84
N TYR A 348 3.31 16.91 5.16
CA TYR A 348 3.24 18.11 6.02
C TYR A 348 4.63 18.47 6.54
N TYR A 349 4.84 19.73 6.92
CA TYR A 349 6.03 20.11 7.67
C TYR A 349 5.66 20.13 9.15
N PRO A 350 6.29 19.30 10.00
CA PRO A 350 6.05 19.32 11.43
C PRO A 350 6.29 20.71 11.99
N SER A 351 5.38 21.19 12.85
CA SER A 351 5.57 22.45 13.54
C SER A 351 6.55 22.31 14.71
N ALA A 352 7.04 23.44 15.22
CA ALA A 352 7.90 23.47 16.40
C ALA A 352 7.25 22.92 17.69
N GLU A 353 5.92 22.72 17.68
CA GLU A 353 5.16 22.20 18.82
C GLU A 353 4.99 20.68 18.78
N GLU A 354 5.29 20.04 17.63
CA GLU A 354 5.05 18.62 17.36
C GLU A 354 6.29 17.74 17.61
N TYR A 355 7.43 18.32 17.97
CA TYR A 355 8.61 17.54 18.33
C TYR A 355 9.12 17.95 19.71
N GLU A 356 9.50 16.96 20.51
CA GLU A 356 10.20 17.22 21.76
C GLU A 356 11.65 17.62 21.47
N LEU A 357 12.03 18.83 21.90
CA LEU A 357 13.42 19.26 21.85
C LEU A 357 14.24 18.51 22.90
N ASP A 358 14.77 17.37 22.51
CA ASP A 358 15.87 16.71 23.22
C ASP A 358 17.22 16.95 22.47
N PRO A 359 18.39 16.72 23.11
CA PRO A 359 19.70 16.93 22.49
C PRO A 359 20.00 16.12 21.22
N PHE A 360 19.10 15.21 20.84
CA PHE A 360 19.22 14.19 19.80
C PHE A 360 18.09 14.26 18.76
N THR A 361 17.27 15.31 18.78
CA THR A 361 16.26 15.63 17.76
C THR A 361 16.67 16.87 16.96
N TYR A 362 16.44 16.85 15.64
CA TYR A 362 16.74 18.00 14.78
C TYR A 362 15.57 18.98 14.77
N PRO A 363 15.75 20.25 15.20
CA PRO A 363 14.69 21.23 15.08
C PRO A 363 14.42 21.54 13.60
N PHE A 364 13.14 21.55 13.21
CA PHE A 364 12.75 22.04 11.88
C PHE A 364 12.87 23.56 11.82
N PRO A 365 13.73 24.12 10.94
CA PRO A 365 13.82 25.56 10.77
C PRO A 365 12.50 26.10 10.20
N PRO A 366 11.77 27.00 10.89
CA PRO A 366 10.46 27.46 10.42
C PRO A 366 10.50 28.10 9.02
N GLU A 367 11.62 28.74 8.66
CA GLU A 367 11.79 29.41 7.38
C GLU A 367 12.26 28.48 6.25
N ALA A 368 12.75 27.27 6.58
CA ALA A 368 13.27 26.32 5.61
C ALA A 368 13.16 24.86 6.10
N PRO A 369 11.95 24.38 6.44
CA PRO A 369 11.77 23.05 7.04
C PRO A 369 12.20 21.91 6.10
N TRP A 370 12.17 22.15 4.79
CA TRP A 370 12.63 21.21 3.75
C TRP A 370 14.12 20.88 3.82
N THR A 371 14.93 21.64 4.55
CA THR A 371 16.35 21.32 4.75
C THR A 371 16.57 20.12 5.68
N VAL A 372 15.54 19.76 6.45
CA VAL A 372 15.53 18.60 7.36
C VAL A 372 14.46 17.59 6.90
N ALA A 373 13.23 18.06 6.68
CA ALA A 373 12.08 17.21 6.34
C ALA A 373 11.99 16.85 4.84
N SER A 374 12.82 17.45 3.98
CA SER A 374 12.71 17.33 2.52
C SER A 374 11.31 17.74 2.00
N TRP A 375 10.55 16.84 1.37
CA TRP A 375 9.17 17.14 0.99
C TRP A 375 8.23 17.22 2.19
N GLY A 376 8.57 16.64 3.34
CA GLY A 376 7.78 16.67 4.57
C GLY A 376 7.64 15.30 5.21
N ALA A 377 6.87 15.25 6.29
CA ALA A 377 6.51 14.06 7.02
C ALA A 377 5.32 13.32 6.37
N ILE A 378 5.41 12.00 6.32
CA ILE A 378 4.32 11.08 5.96
C ILE A 378 3.83 10.38 7.21
N THR A 379 2.52 10.43 7.44
CA THR A 379 1.85 9.74 8.54
C THR A 379 0.46 9.26 8.12
N PRO A 380 -0.02 8.11 8.63
CA PRO A 380 -1.39 7.67 8.47
C PRO A 380 -2.37 8.41 9.41
N ASP A 381 -1.87 9.25 10.33
CA ASP A 381 -2.70 10.00 11.27
C ASP A 381 -3.68 10.94 10.52
N PRO A 382 -5.00 10.80 10.75
CA PRO A 382 -6.01 11.63 10.11
C PRO A 382 -5.92 13.13 10.46
N GLU A 383 -5.31 13.52 11.59
CA GLU A 383 -5.15 14.92 11.97
C GLU A 383 -4.25 15.67 10.98
N HIS A 384 -3.20 15.01 10.48
CA HIS A 384 -2.32 15.54 9.45
C HIS A 384 -2.87 15.38 8.03
N ARG A 385 -4.04 14.77 7.82
CA ARG A 385 -4.81 14.76 6.56
C ARG A 385 -4.01 14.42 5.28
N ILE A 386 -2.94 13.62 5.38
CA ILE A 386 -2.05 13.32 4.25
C ILE A 386 -2.80 12.59 3.15
N VAL A 387 -3.66 11.65 3.54
CA VAL A 387 -4.45 10.85 2.61
C VAL A 387 -5.44 11.72 1.84
N GLU A 388 -6.22 12.56 2.54
CA GLU A 388 -7.19 13.45 1.92
C GLU A 388 -6.53 14.47 1.00
N GLU A 389 -5.41 15.06 1.45
CA GLU A 389 -4.68 16.07 0.67
C GLU A 389 -4.11 15.45 -0.61
N ALA A 390 -3.46 14.28 -0.54
CA ALA A 390 -2.96 13.60 -1.74
C ALA A 390 -4.08 13.26 -2.74
N LEU A 391 -5.25 12.83 -2.24
CA LEU A 391 -6.42 12.57 -3.07
C LEU A 391 -6.99 13.84 -3.72
N ALA A 392 -6.96 14.98 -3.01
CA ALA A 392 -7.32 16.28 -3.55
C ALA A 392 -6.33 16.73 -4.65
N GLN A 393 -5.02 16.58 -4.43
CA GLN A 393 -3.97 16.86 -5.43
C GLN A 393 -4.15 16.04 -6.72
N LEU A 394 -4.62 14.80 -6.59
CA LEU A 394 -4.95 13.92 -7.72
C LEU A 394 -6.28 14.26 -8.41
N GLY A 395 -7.08 15.18 -7.85
CA GLY A 395 -8.40 15.55 -8.35
C GLY A 395 -9.44 14.43 -8.18
N VAL A 396 -9.29 13.58 -7.17
CA VAL A 396 -10.27 12.54 -6.84
C VAL A 396 -11.53 13.19 -6.30
N ARG A 397 -12.69 12.89 -6.89
CA ARG A 397 -13.96 13.49 -6.45
C ARG A 397 -14.27 13.11 -5.00
N GLY A 398 -14.72 14.11 -4.25
CA GLY A 398 -15.11 13.97 -2.84
C GLY A 398 -14.09 14.50 -1.84
N PHE A 399 -12.92 14.94 -2.29
CA PHE A 399 -11.84 15.44 -1.42
C PHE A 399 -11.61 16.96 -1.48
N GLY A 400 -12.40 17.68 -2.29
CA GLY A 400 -12.30 19.14 -2.40
C GLY A 400 -11.11 19.60 -3.23
N GLU A 401 -10.77 20.89 -3.11
CA GLU A 401 -9.54 21.45 -3.67
C GLU A 401 -8.37 21.18 -2.72
N PRO A 402 -7.15 20.98 -3.25
CA PRO A 402 -5.97 20.82 -2.41
C PRO A 402 -5.73 22.06 -1.56
N THR A 403 -5.22 21.84 -0.34
CA THR A 403 -4.97 22.90 0.65
C THR A 403 -3.49 23.11 0.93
N ARG A 404 -2.62 22.18 0.50
CA ARG A 404 -1.17 22.28 0.64
C ARG A 404 -0.51 22.51 -0.69
N HIS A 405 0.50 23.36 -0.69
CA HIS A 405 1.42 23.53 -1.80
C HIS A 405 2.82 23.76 -1.24
N LYS A 406 3.82 23.16 -1.87
CA LYS A 406 5.21 23.41 -1.52
C LYS A 406 5.66 24.77 -2.04
N ASP A 407 6.35 25.52 -1.18
CA ASP A 407 6.90 26.81 -1.57
C ASP A 407 8.05 26.65 -2.56
N ALA A 408 8.44 27.75 -3.21
CA ALA A 408 9.46 27.76 -4.23
C ALA A 408 10.85 27.32 -3.71
N GLY A 409 11.14 27.53 -2.41
CA GLY A 409 12.38 27.12 -1.77
C GLY A 409 12.46 25.60 -1.64
N ALA A 410 11.41 24.98 -1.09
CA ALA A 410 11.27 23.53 -1.04
C ALA A 410 11.37 22.90 -2.44
N CYS A 411 10.65 23.46 -3.42
CA CYS A 411 10.69 22.99 -4.80
C CYS A 411 12.09 23.07 -5.42
N THR A 412 12.79 24.19 -5.24
CA THR A 412 14.16 24.35 -5.76
C THR A 412 15.12 23.35 -5.11
N PHE A 413 15.03 23.19 -3.78
CA PHE A 413 15.90 22.30 -3.02
C PHE A 413 15.68 20.83 -3.42
N MET A 414 14.43 20.39 -3.47
CA MET A 414 14.11 19.01 -3.79
C MET A 414 14.29 18.66 -5.27
N THR A 415 14.08 19.63 -6.18
CA THR A 415 14.47 19.46 -7.58
C THR A 415 15.98 19.25 -7.71
N ALA A 416 16.81 20.02 -6.99
CA ALA A 416 18.25 19.81 -6.99
C ALA A 416 18.66 18.44 -6.40
N ASN A 417 17.96 17.98 -5.36
CA ASN A 417 18.15 16.64 -4.77
C ASN A 417 17.90 15.54 -5.81
N ILE A 418 16.74 15.54 -6.47
CA ILE A 418 16.43 14.49 -7.46
C ILE A 418 17.35 14.56 -8.68
N GLU A 419 17.78 15.75 -9.11
CA GLU A 419 18.74 15.93 -10.20
C GLU A 419 20.12 15.35 -9.84
N ALA A 420 20.57 15.51 -8.59
CA ALA A 420 21.79 14.89 -8.11
C ALA A 420 21.71 13.35 -8.13
N ARG A 421 20.57 12.78 -7.72
CA ARG A 421 20.32 11.32 -7.81
C ARG A 421 20.33 10.85 -9.26
N MET A 422 19.62 11.54 -10.15
CA MET A 422 19.63 11.23 -11.58
C MET A 422 21.04 11.28 -12.18
N ALA A 423 21.82 12.31 -11.84
CA ALA A 423 23.20 12.44 -12.31
C ALA A 423 24.08 11.29 -11.83
N TYR A 424 23.99 10.92 -10.54
CA TYR A 424 24.77 9.80 -9.99
C TYR A 424 24.37 8.47 -10.65
N TRP A 425 23.09 8.09 -10.58
CA TRP A 425 22.63 6.77 -11.00
C TRP A 425 22.64 6.59 -12.53
N ASN A 426 22.38 7.63 -13.33
CA ASN A 426 22.39 7.49 -14.79
C ASN A 426 23.82 7.44 -15.38
N THR A 427 24.85 7.82 -14.61
CA THR A 427 26.25 7.79 -15.05
C THR A 427 27.06 6.67 -14.43
N ASN A 428 26.53 5.99 -13.41
CA ASN A 428 27.18 4.86 -12.76
C ASN A 428 26.98 3.57 -13.57
N LEU A 429 28.08 2.97 -14.06
CA LEU A 429 28.06 1.80 -14.95
C LEU A 429 27.33 0.57 -14.42
N GLY A 430 27.21 0.41 -13.10
CA GLY A 430 26.50 -0.73 -12.51
C GLY A 430 25.04 -0.43 -12.10
N SER A 431 24.56 0.78 -12.35
CA SER A 431 23.14 1.14 -12.17
C SER A 431 22.28 0.61 -13.31
N GLU A 432 21.08 0.13 -13.01
CA GLU A 432 20.09 -0.25 -14.05
C GLU A 432 19.67 0.94 -14.93
N SER A 433 19.78 2.17 -14.42
CA SER A 433 19.48 3.38 -15.19
C SER A 433 20.67 3.92 -15.99
N PHE A 434 21.81 3.22 -16.03
CA PHE A 434 23.00 3.69 -16.72
C PHE A 434 22.72 4.05 -18.18
N GLY A 435 23.06 5.28 -18.57
CA GLY A 435 22.88 5.78 -19.93
C GLY A 435 21.42 6.04 -20.32
N THR A 436 20.46 5.95 -19.40
CA THR A 436 19.06 6.27 -19.69
C THR A 436 18.88 7.77 -19.92
N THR A 437 17.95 8.10 -20.83
CA THR A 437 17.44 9.47 -21.02
C THR A 437 15.98 9.60 -20.58
N GLN A 438 15.41 8.54 -20.01
CA GLN A 438 14.05 8.58 -19.48
C GLN A 438 13.99 9.43 -18.22
N ASP A 439 13.06 10.37 -18.21
CA ASP A 439 12.76 11.21 -17.06
C ASP A 439 11.24 11.38 -16.92
N PRO A 440 10.56 10.39 -16.34
CA PRO A 440 9.13 10.46 -16.07
C PRO A 440 8.81 11.22 -14.77
N TYR A 441 9.82 11.68 -14.04
CA TYR A 441 9.63 12.37 -12.75
C TYR A 441 8.93 13.71 -12.96
N ILE A 442 7.91 13.97 -12.15
CA ILE A 442 7.14 15.21 -12.20
C ILE A 442 7.77 16.17 -11.19
N ARG A 443 8.52 17.15 -11.69
CA ARG A 443 9.10 18.20 -10.86
C ARG A 443 8.01 19.18 -10.40
N CYS A 444 8.30 19.82 -9.27
CA CYS A 444 7.81 21.17 -9.02
C CYS A 444 8.52 22.14 -10.00
#